data_AF-A0A6B0HDV6-F1
#
_entry.id   AF-A0A6B0HDV6-F1
#
_cell.length_a   1.000
_cell.length_b   1.000
_cell.length_c   1.000
_cell.angle_alpha   90.00
_cell.angle_beta   90.00
_cell.angle_gamma   90.00
#
_symmetry.space_group_name_H-M   'P 1'
#
loop_
_entity.id
_entity.type
_entity.pdbx_description
1 polymer ?
#
loop_
_entity_poly.entity_id
_entity_poly.type
_entity_poly.pdbx_seq_one_letter_code
_entity_poly.pdbx_strand_id
1 'polypeptide(L)'
;MTDVTLADVERTLDRATELEAEDAISVLETARTDLRTLESDPDVDDGRREALENRLQQRIREIENRDAYDGGLGAAMNPDEDEAP
;
A
#
# COMPACT_ATOMS: atom_id res chain seq x y z
N MET A 1 0.82 -16.29 19.76
CA MET A 1 -0.11 -15.27 19.23
C MET A 1 0.74 -14.06 19.02
N THR A 2 0.80 -13.54 17.82
CA THR A 2 1.39 -12.22 17.58
C THR A 2 0.51 -11.22 18.33
N ASP A 3 1.08 -10.51 19.30
CA ASP A 3 0.45 -9.37 19.99
C ASP A 3 0.31 -8.17 19.02
N VAL A 4 -0.30 -8.41 17.86
CA VAL A 4 -0.56 -7.39 16.86
C VAL A 4 -1.83 -6.68 17.26
N THR A 5 -1.81 -5.36 17.26
CA THR A 5 -2.99 -4.53 17.56
C THR A 5 -3.37 -3.66 16.36
N LEU A 6 -4.57 -3.09 16.37
CA LEU A 6 -4.97 -2.10 15.37
C LEU A 6 -4.00 -0.90 15.32
N ALA A 7 -3.38 -0.53 16.44
CA ALA A 7 -2.39 0.55 16.50
C ALA A 7 -1.08 0.17 15.78
N ASP A 8 -0.68 -1.10 15.83
CA ASP A 8 0.50 -1.59 15.10
C ASP A 8 0.24 -1.59 13.59
N VAL A 9 -0.99 -1.96 13.19
CA VAL A 9 -1.43 -1.88 11.79
C VAL A 9 -1.43 -0.43 11.30
N GLU A 10 -1.95 0.51 12.09
CA GLU A 10 -1.91 1.95 11.78
C GLU A 10 -0.48 2.44 11.58
N ARG A 11 0.43 2.12 12.50
CA ARG A 11 1.84 2.51 12.41
C ARG A 11 2.51 1.90 11.17
N THR A 12 2.12 0.69 10.80
CA THR A 12 2.61 0.00 9.60
C THR A 12 2.13 0.69 8.32
N LEU A 13 0.86 1.11 8.29
CA LEU A 13 0.27 1.89 7.21
C LEU A 13 1.00 3.21 6.99
N ASP A 14 1.32 3.93 8.07
CA ASP A 14 2.07 5.18 7.98
C ASP A 14 3.51 4.93 7.52
N ARG A 15 4.18 3.90 8.05
CA ARG A 15 5.53 3.51 7.62
C ARG A 15 5.60 3.12 6.14
N ALA A 16 4.57 2.46 5.60
CA ALA A 16 4.53 2.09 4.19
C ALA A 16 4.56 3.31 3.24
N THR A 17 4.30 4.53 3.73
CA THR A 17 4.46 5.75 2.93
C THR A 17 5.92 6.14 2.70
N GLU A 18 6.83 5.65 3.54
CA GLU A 18 8.27 5.94 3.52
C GLU A 18 9.08 4.88 2.75
N LEU A 19 8.43 3.78 2.33
CA LEU A 19 9.07 2.66 1.65
C LEU A 19 8.95 2.77 0.13
N GLU A 20 9.85 2.08 -0.58
CA GLU A 20 9.75 1.88 -2.02
C GLU A 20 8.53 1.01 -2.36
N ALA A 21 8.07 1.04 -3.62
CA ALA A 21 6.79 0.45 -4.00
C ALA A 21 6.65 -1.03 -3.64
N GLU A 22 7.66 -1.84 -3.97
CA GLU A 22 7.67 -3.29 -3.69
C GLU A 22 7.65 -3.58 -2.18
N ASP A 23 8.51 -2.91 -1.41
CA ASP A 23 8.59 -3.06 0.05
C ASP A 23 7.30 -2.57 0.73
N ALA A 24 6.74 -1.46 0.27
CA ALA A 24 5.49 -0.91 0.77
C ALA A 24 4.33 -1.89 0.56
N ILE A 25 4.23 -2.51 -0.63
CA ILE A 25 3.20 -3.51 -0.93
C ILE A 25 3.35 -4.71 0.00
N SER A 26 4.55 -5.28 0.12
CA SER A 26 4.82 -6.44 0.98
C SER A 26 4.41 -6.21 2.44
N VAL A 27 4.75 -5.02 2.97
CA VAL A 27 4.38 -4.62 4.33
C VAL A 27 2.87 -4.43 4.48
N LEU A 28 2.20 -3.81 3.50
CA LEU A 28 0.74 -3.64 3.51
C LEU A 28 0.00 -4.97 3.37
N GLU A 29 0.48 -5.94 2.59
CA GLU A 29 -0.13 -7.27 2.52
C GLU A 29 -0.02 -8.04 3.84
N THR A 30 1.09 -7.88 4.55
CA THR A 30 1.27 -8.43 5.90
C THR A 30 0.24 -7.81 6.86
N ALA A 31 0.12 -6.48 6.85
CA ALA A 31 -0.84 -5.75 7.68
C ALA A 31 -2.31 -6.16 7.38
N ARG A 32 -2.62 -6.57 6.15
CA ARG A 32 -3.93 -7.12 5.80
C ARG A 32 -4.19 -8.47 6.44
N THR A 33 -3.18 -9.34 6.49
CA THR A 33 -3.27 -10.64 7.16
C THR A 33 -3.45 -10.46 8.67
N ASP A 34 -2.77 -9.48 9.24
CA ASP A 34 -2.91 -9.08 10.63
C ASP A 34 -4.33 -8.61 10.95
N LEU A 35 -4.92 -7.73 10.13
CA LEU A 35 -6.32 -7.30 10.28
C LEU A 35 -7.31 -8.46 10.20
N ARG A 36 -7.03 -9.46 9.36
CA ARG A 36 -7.87 -10.66 9.24
C ARG A 36 -7.77 -11.56 10.46
N THR A 37 -6.61 -11.58 11.11
CA THR A 37 -6.43 -12.30 12.38
C THR A 37 -7.23 -11.61 13.49
N LEU A 38 -7.25 -10.28 13.49
CA LEU A 38 -7.99 -9.45 14.44
C LEU A 38 -9.52 -9.52 14.26
N GLU A 39 -10.03 -9.95 13.10
CA GLU A 39 -11.47 -10.15 12.86
C GLU A 39 -12.09 -11.19 13.82
N SER A 40 -11.29 -12.16 14.28
CA SER A 40 -11.77 -13.20 15.20
C SER A 40 -11.70 -12.78 16.68
N ASP A 41 -11.17 -11.59 16.97
CA ASP A 41 -10.98 -11.09 18.33
C ASP A 41 -12.19 -10.24 18.76
N PRO A 42 -12.96 -10.66 19.79
CA PRO A 42 -14.15 -9.93 20.23
C PRO A 42 -13.84 -8.59 20.91
N ASP A 43 -12.59 -8.34 21.31
CA ASP A 43 -12.16 -7.09 21.93
C ASP A 43 -11.74 -6.02 20.89
N VAL A 44 -11.72 -6.39 19.60
CA VAL A 44 -11.38 -5.49 18.49
C VAL A 44 -12.60 -4.71 18.02
N ASP A 45 -12.42 -3.42 17.80
CA ASP A 45 -13.44 -2.56 17.19
C ASP A 45 -13.53 -2.85 15.68
N ASP A 46 -14.59 -3.54 15.27
CA ASP A 46 -14.86 -3.89 13.87
C ASP A 46 -14.91 -2.67 12.94
N GLY A 47 -15.48 -1.55 13.40
CA GLY A 47 -15.56 -0.34 12.60
C GLY A 47 -14.18 0.25 12.32
N ARG A 48 -13.31 0.25 13.34
CA ARG A 48 -11.91 0.69 13.19
C ARG A 48 -11.12 -0.30 12.32
N ARG A 49 -11.30 -1.60 12.50
CA ARG A 49 -10.69 -2.65 11.67
C ARG A 49 -11.04 -2.48 10.20
N GLU A 50 -12.33 -2.32 9.87
CA GLU A 50 -12.80 -2.12 8.50
C GLU A 50 -12.30 -0.80 7.90
N ALA A 51 -12.24 0.28 8.68
CA ALA A 51 -11.67 1.55 8.22
C ALA A 51 -10.19 1.40 7.83
N LEU A 52 -9.42 0.64 8.62
CA LEU A 52 -8.01 0.35 8.32
C LEU A 52 -7.88 -0.56 7.09
N GLU A 53 -8.72 -1.57 6.96
CA GLU A 53 -8.72 -2.45 5.79
C GLU A 53 -9.00 -1.66 4.50
N ASN A 54 -9.99 -0.76 4.52
CA ASN A 54 -10.28 0.11 3.37
C ASN A 54 -9.11 1.03 3.03
N ARG A 55 -8.49 1.65 4.04
CA ARG A 55 -7.33 2.54 3.84
C ARG A 55 -6.14 1.78 3.27
N LEU A 56 -5.90 0.56 3.74
CA LEU A 56 -4.85 -0.33 3.23
C LEU A 56 -5.09 -0.68 1.76
N GLN A 57 -6.30 -1.09 1.39
CA GLN A 57 -6.64 -1.39 -0.01
C GLN A 57 -6.49 -0.18 -0.93
N GLN A 58 -6.91 1.00 -0.47
CA GLN A 58 -6.71 2.24 -1.21
C GLN A 58 -5.22 2.52 -1.42
N ARG A 59 -4.40 2.36 -0.37
CA ARG A 59 -2.97 2.62 -0.44
C ARG A 59 -2.22 1.68 -1.38
N ILE A 60 -2.53 0.39 -1.36
CA ILE A 60 -1.95 -0.57 -2.30
C ILE A 60 -2.24 -0.13 -3.74
N ARG A 61 -3.50 0.20 -4.06
CA ARG A 61 -3.87 0.67 -5.41
C ARG A 61 -3.13 1.95 -5.81
N GLU A 62 -2.94 2.89 -4.89
CA GLU A 62 -2.18 4.11 -5.16
C GLU A 62 -0.72 3.80 -5.51
N ILE A 63 -0.09 2.89 -4.76
CA ILE A 63 1.30 2.49 -4.98
C ILE A 63 1.44 1.75 -6.31
N GLU A 64 0.56 0.77 -6.59
CA GLU A 64 0.54 0.03 -7.85
C GLU A 64 0.33 0.96 -9.05
N ASN A 65 -0.60 1.93 -8.94
CA ASN A 65 -0.79 2.92 -10.00
C ASN A 65 0.45 3.78 -10.16
N ARG A 66 1.01 4.32 -9.07
CA ARG A 66 2.22 5.15 -9.13
C ARG A 66 3.37 4.41 -9.80
N ASP A 67 3.62 3.16 -9.39
CA ASP A 67 4.68 2.33 -9.95
C ASP A 67 4.46 2.04 -11.44
N ALA A 68 3.22 1.79 -11.87
CA ALA A 68 2.90 1.63 -13.28
C ALA A 68 3.16 2.88 -14.13
N TYR A 69 2.98 4.09 -13.56
CA TYR A 69 3.26 5.36 -14.25
C TYR A 69 4.74 5.77 -14.17
N ASP A 70 5.41 5.60 -13.03
CA ASP A 70 6.85 5.88 -12.85
C ASP A 70 7.73 4.86 -13.58
N GLY A 71 7.38 3.58 -13.52
CA GLY A 71 8.02 2.49 -14.27
C GLY A 71 7.66 2.46 -15.75
N GLY A 72 6.59 3.16 -16.15
CA GLY A 72 6.13 3.28 -17.54
C GLY A 72 6.82 4.37 -18.36
N LEU A 73 7.53 5.32 -17.72
CA LEU A 73 8.18 6.46 -18.39
C LEU A 73 9.69 6.28 -18.63
N GLY A 74 10.11 5.04 -18.88
CA GLY A 74 11.41 4.71 -19.48
C GLY A 74 11.36 4.36 -20.98
N ALA A 75 10.18 4.32 -21.60
CA ALA A 75 10.03 3.85 -22.99
C ALA A 75 9.02 4.63 -23.84
N ALA A 76 8.60 5.83 -23.41
CA ALA A 76 8.06 6.81 -24.35
C ALA A 76 9.24 7.66 -24.83
N MET A 77 9.87 7.22 -25.93
CA MET A 77 10.61 8.13 -26.78
C MET A 77 9.77 9.39 -26.97
N ASN A 78 10.32 10.56 -26.62
CA ASN A 78 9.95 11.79 -27.31
C ASN A 78 10.37 11.58 -28.78
N PRO A 79 9.46 11.45 -29.76
CA PRO A 79 9.81 11.77 -31.12
C PRO A 79 9.62 13.29 -31.26
N ASP A 80 10.47 14.06 -30.57
CA ASP A 80 10.75 15.39 -31.09
C ASP A 80 11.77 15.14 -32.20
N GLU A 81 11.22 14.91 -33.39
CA GLU A 81 11.95 14.75 -34.64
C GLU A 81 12.92 15.92 -34.82
N ASP A 82 14.19 15.68 -34.52
CA ASP A 82 15.32 16.40 -35.11
C ASP A 82 15.39 16.04 -36.61
N GLU A 83 14.56 16.68 -37.44
CA GLU A 83 14.78 16.82 -38.90
C GLU A 83 13.86 17.95 -39.41
N ALA A 84 14.24 19.08 -40.00
CA ALA A 84 15.46 19.85 -40.28
C ALA A 84 14.93 21.24 -40.79
N PRO A 85 15.73 22.32 -40.94
CA PRO A 85 15.27 23.52 -41.67
C PRO A 85 15.04 23.27 -43.17
#